data_AF-A0A2I9DUU1-F1
#
_entry.id   AF-A0A2I9DUU1-F1
#
_cell.length_a   1.000
_cell.length_b   1.000
_cell.length_c   1.000
_cell.angle_alpha   90.00
_cell.angle_beta   90.00
_cell.angle_gamma   90.00
#
_symmetry.space_group_name_H-M   'P 1'
#
loop_
_entity.id
_entity.type
_entity.pdbx_description
1 polymer ?
#
loop_
_entity_poly.entity_id
_entity_poly.type
_entity_poly.pdbx_seq_one_letter_code
_entity_poly.pdbx_strand_id
1 'polypeptide(L)'
;MIKDIYSAVIVLVMGFFLMDGYAQSKGSDTLGKKLKVEKWTVLEKYEPDMILSADDRMALKKKRIVEARRRKDILDTLDISDRKRKKLMRDLYKNPFSDRLMKTLADTKFEEEDD
;
A
#
# COMPACT_ATOMS: atom_id res chain seq x y z
N MET A 1 40.58 -60.60 -2.17
CA MET A 1 40.02 -60.74 -3.54
C MET A 1 38.51 -60.51 -3.58
N ILE A 2 37.67 -61.37 -2.99
CA ILE A 2 36.20 -61.19 -3.05
C ILE A 2 35.72 -59.88 -2.37
N LYS A 3 36.32 -59.50 -1.23
CA LYS A 3 35.98 -58.26 -0.51
C LYS A 3 36.37 -56.98 -1.27
N ASP A 4 37.46 -57.03 -2.02
CA ASP A 4 37.97 -55.90 -2.82
C ASP A 4 37.07 -55.63 -4.03
N ILE A 5 36.48 -56.70 -4.58
CA ILE A 5 35.49 -56.62 -5.66
C ILE A 5 34.19 -55.96 -5.16
N TYR A 6 33.69 -56.34 -3.98
CA TYR A 6 32.49 -55.69 -3.42
C TYR A 6 32.72 -54.22 -3.09
N SER A 7 33.91 -53.86 -2.57
CA SER A 7 34.26 -52.46 -2.32
C SER A 7 34.31 -51.65 -3.62
N ALA A 8 34.89 -52.20 -4.70
CA ALA A 8 34.93 -51.55 -6.00
C ALA A 8 33.53 -51.37 -6.61
N VAL A 9 32.65 -52.37 -6.47
CA VAL A 9 31.27 -52.31 -6.96
C VAL A 9 30.45 -51.27 -6.18
N ILE A 10 30.63 -51.15 -4.87
CA ILE A 10 29.93 -50.16 -4.03
C ILE A 10 30.36 -48.73 -4.40
N VAL A 11 31.64 -48.49 -4.63
CA VAL A 11 32.14 -47.17 -5.06
C VAL A 11 31.62 -46.80 -6.45
N LEU A 12 31.50 -47.78 -7.36
CA LEU A 12 30.98 -47.56 -8.70
C LEU A 12 29.47 -47.24 -8.70
N VAL A 13 28.69 -47.91 -7.85
CA VAL A 13 27.26 -47.60 -7.66
C VAL A 13 27.06 -46.24 -7.01
N MET A 14 27.87 -45.86 -6.02
CA MET A 14 27.81 -44.52 -5.43
C MET A 14 28.19 -43.41 -6.41
N GLY A 15 29.10 -43.68 -7.36
CA GLY A 15 29.46 -42.74 -8.43
C GLY A 15 28.33 -42.47 -9.42
N PHE A 16 27.48 -43.47 -9.70
CA PHE A 16 26.32 -43.30 -10.57
C PHE A 16 25.18 -42.51 -9.91
N PHE A 17 25.00 -42.60 -8.58
CA PHE A 17 23.95 -41.86 -7.86
C PHE A 17 24.20 -40.35 -7.71
N LEU A 18 25.42 -39.87 -7.99
CA LEU A 18 25.76 -38.44 -7.87
C LEU A 18 25.55 -37.64 -9.17
N MET A 19 25.09 -38.27 -10.25
CA MET A 19 25.09 -37.68 -11.59
C MET A 19 23.69 -37.30 -12.13
N ASP A 20 22.64 -37.41 -11.32
CA ASP A 20 21.28 -36.97 -11.68
C ASP A 20 20.93 -35.65 -10.99
N GLY A 21 21.32 -34.53 -11.60
CA GLY A 21 21.11 -33.22 -10.98
C GLY A 21 21.16 -31.98 -11.86
N TYR A 22 21.01 -32.07 -13.20
CA TYR A 22 20.96 -30.87 -14.05
C TYR A 22 20.02 -31.05 -15.26
N ALA A 23 18.72 -31.25 -15.05
CA ALA A 23 17.75 -31.34 -16.15
C ALA A 23 16.65 -30.26 -16.14
N GLN A 24 16.72 -29.23 -15.28
CA GLN A 24 15.88 -28.03 -15.43
C GLN A 24 16.68 -26.87 -16.03
N SER A 25 16.89 -26.90 -17.34
CA SER A 25 17.17 -25.66 -18.07
C SER A 25 15.86 -24.88 -18.18
N LYS A 26 15.73 -23.76 -17.46
CA LYS A 26 14.63 -22.81 -17.67
C LYS A 26 14.75 -22.26 -19.09
N GLY A 27 14.02 -22.84 -20.04
CA GLY A 27 13.78 -22.19 -21.33
C GLY A 27 13.20 -20.81 -21.05
N SER A 28 13.89 -19.75 -21.46
CA SER A 28 13.40 -18.39 -21.30
C SER A 28 12.20 -18.22 -22.21
N ASP A 29 11.01 -18.36 -21.65
CA ASP A 29 9.77 -18.10 -22.34
C ASP A 29 9.76 -16.62 -22.78
N THR A 30 9.99 -16.38 -24.07
CA THR A 30 9.97 -15.04 -24.68
C THR A 30 8.57 -14.43 -24.70
N LEU A 31 7.55 -15.15 -24.21
CA LEU A 31 6.21 -14.62 -23.93
C LEU A 31 6.15 -13.72 -22.68
N GLY A 32 7.25 -13.60 -21.94
CA GLY A 32 7.39 -12.72 -20.78
C GLY A 32 7.53 -11.21 -21.09
N LYS A 33 7.25 -10.75 -22.31
CA LYS A 33 7.05 -9.30 -22.53
C LYS A 33 5.79 -8.90 -21.76
N LYS A 34 5.97 -8.33 -20.56
CA LYS A 34 4.91 -7.74 -19.75
C LYS A 34 4.09 -6.79 -20.63
N LEU A 35 2.96 -7.27 -21.14
CA LEU A 35 1.97 -6.45 -21.82
C LEU A 35 1.60 -5.32 -20.86
N LYS A 36 1.91 -4.08 -21.23
CA LYS A 36 1.42 -2.90 -20.51
C LYS A 36 -0.08 -2.83 -20.76
N VAL A 37 -0.84 -3.49 -19.89
CA VAL A 37 -2.30 -3.37 -19.87
C VAL A 37 -2.62 -2.10 -19.09
N GLU A 38 -3.09 -1.07 -19.79
CA GLU A 38 -3.70 0.09 -19.15
C GLU A 38 -5.03 -0.35 -18.52
N LYS A 39 -5.20 -0.05 -17.23
CA LYS A 39 -6.43 -0.35 -16.51
C LYS A 39 -7.32 0.89 -16.54
N TRP A 40 -8.52 0.72 -17.06
CA TRP A 40 -9.54 1.76 -17.14
C TRP A 40 -10.70 1.36 -16.24
N THR A 41 -11.25 2.32 -15.51
CA THR A 41 -12.52 2.11 -14.80
C THR A 41 -13.68 2.05 -15.80
N VAL A 42 -14.80 1.44 -15.39
CA VAL A 42 -16.02 1.40 -16.24
C VAL A 42 -16.44 2.81 -16.63
N LEU A 43 -16.41 3.77 -15.70
CA LEU A 43 -16.76 5.17 -15.96
C LEU A 43 -15.81 5.83 -16.96
N GLU A 44 -14.49 5.59 -16.85
CA GLU A 44 -13.49 6.11 -17.81
C GLU A 44 -13.71 5.59 -19.23
N LYS A 45 -14.32 4.42 -19.37
CA LYS A 45 -14.63 3.84 -20.69
C LYS A 45 -15.86 4.46 -21.36
N TYR A 46 -16.88 4.81 -20.57
CA TYR A 46 -18.19 5.22 -21.10
C TYR A 46 -18.45 6.73 -21.00
N GLU A 47 -17.86 7.42 -20.02
CA GLU A 47 -18.08 8.86 -19.78
C GLU A 47 -16.77 9.55 -19.33
N PRO A 48 -15.77 9.67 -20.22
CA PRO A 48 -14.47 10.24 -19.86
C PRO A 48 -14.54 11.72 -19.45
N ASP A 49 -15.48 12.49 -20.01
CA ASP A 49 -15.64 13.92 -19.75
C ASP A 49 -16.14 14.22 -18.33
N MET A 50 -16.73 13.23 -17.65
CA MET A 50 -17.20 13.34 -16.27
C MET A 50 -16.09 13.09 -15.24
N ILE A 51 -14.89 12.75 -15.69
CA ILE A 51 -13.78 12.36 -14.84
C ILE A 51 -12.75 13.48 -14.76
N LEU A 52 -12.36 13.78 -13.54
CA LEU A 52 -11.31 14.77 -13.28
C LEU A 52 -9.98 14.33 -13.90
N SER A 53 -9.23 15.33 -14.40
CA SER A 53 -7.89 15.09 -14.93
C SER A 53 -6.98 14.45 -13.88
N ALA A 54 -5.92 13.78 -14.33
CA ALA A 54 -4.93 13.20 -13.41
C ALA A 54 -4.35 14.26 -12.47
N ASP A 55 -4.08 15.46 -12.97
CA ASP A 55 -3.51 16.56 -12.22
C ASP A 55 -4.49 17.12 -11.19
N ASP A 56 -5.77 17.27 -11.54
CA ASP A 56 -6.81 17.72 -10.61
C ASP A 56 -7.00 16.71 -9.47
N ARG A 57 -7.01 15.40 -9.80
CA ARG A 57 -7.07 14.34 -8.79
C ARG A 57 -5.89 14.41 -7.83
N MET A 58 -4.69 14.68 -8.34
CA MET A 58 -3.48 14.85 -7.53
C MET A 58 -3.54 16.12 -6.67
N ALA A 59 -4.03 17.22 -7.22
CA ALA A 59 -4.23 18.47 -6.48
C ALA A 59 -5.23 18.30 -5.34
N LEU A 60 -6.36 17.62 -5.59
CA LEU A 60 -7.37 17.32 -4.55
C LEU A 60 -6.82 16.43 -3.44
N LYS A 61 -6.01 15.41 -3.78
CA LYS A 61 -5.33 14.59 -2.76
C LYS A 61 -4.38 15.41 -1.90
N LYS A 62 -3.58 16.30 -2.51
CA LYS A 62 -2.69 17.22 -1.77
C LYS A 62 -3.49 18.13 -0.85
N LYS A 63 -4.56 18.77 -1.35
CA LYS A 63 -5.45 19.61 -0.55
C LYS A 63 -6.02 18.86 0.65
N ARG A 64 -6.50 17.63 0.45
CA ARG A 64 -7.00 16.76 1.53
C ARG A 64 -5.94 16.51 2.61
N ILE A 65 -4.69 16.25 2.23
CA ILE A 65 -3.60 16.00 3.19
C ILE A 65 -3.31 17.25 4.02
N VAL A 66 -3.22 18.42 3.36
CA VAL A 66 -2.98 19.70 4.03
C VAL A 66 -4.10 20.02 5.02
N GLU A 67 -5.35 19.83 4.60
CA GLU A 67 -6.50 20.07 5.46
C GLU A 67 -6.56 19.12 6.66
N ALA A 68 -6.27 17.83 6.44
CA ALA A 68 -6.19 16.85 7.52
C ALA A 68 -5.09 17.21 8.54
N ARG A 69 -3.91 17.67 8.07
CA ARG A 69 -2.85 18.15 8.96
C ARG A 69 -3.30 19.38 9.75
N ARG A 70 -3.90 20.37 9.10
CA ARG A 70 -4.42 21.57 9.78
C ARG A 70 -5.42 21.22 10.88
N ARG A 71 -6.37 20.33 10.58
CA ARG A 71 -7.37 19.88 11.56
C ARG A 71 -6.73 19.11 12.72
N LYS A 72 -5.70 18.31 12.44
CA LYS A 72 -4.93 17.64 13.49
C LYS A 72 -4.27 18.66 14.41
N ASP A 73 -3.61 19.66 13.84
CA ASP A 73 -2.91 20.70 14.62
C ASP A 73 -3.90 21.48 15.49
N ILE A 74 -5.09 21.84 14.97
CA ILE A 74 -6.17 22.44 15.76
C ILE A 74 -6.58 21.53 16.91
N LEU A 75 -6.86 20.25 16.65
CA LEU A 75 -7.24 19.31 17.70
C LEU A 75 -6.14 19.10 18.75
N ASP A 76 -4.87 19.34 18.41
CA ASP A 76 -3.71 19.28 19.31
C ASP A 76 -3.60 20.55 20.18
N THR A 77 -4.11 21.71 19.74
CA THR A 77 -4.14 22.94 20.56
C THR A 77 -5.39 23.09 21.44
N LEU A 78 -6.46 22.34 21.18
CA LEU A 78 -7.68 22.44 21.97
C LEU A 78 -7.49 22.06 23.44
N ASP A 79 -8.09 22.85 24.33
CA ASP A 79 -8.24 22.53 25.75
C ASP A 79 -9.38 21.50 25.93
N ILE A 80 -9.04 20.23 25.69
CA ILE A 80 -9.94 19.09 25.84
C ILE A 80 -9.21 17.96 26.55
N SER A 81 -9.98 17.13 27.27
CA SER A 81 -9.42 15.92 27.87
C SER A 81 -8.77 14.99 26.84
N ASP A 82 -7.68 14.32 27.22
CA ASP A 82 -6.91 13.42 26.35
C ASP A 82 -7.77 12.31 25.74
N ARG A 83 -8.74 11.80 26.52
CA ARG A 83 -9.68 10.79 26.05
C ARG A 83 -10.52 11.32 24.88
N LYS A 84 -10.95 12.58 24.94
CA LYS A 84 -11.72 13.24 23.88
C LYS A 84 -10.80 13.51 22.67
N ARG A 85 -9.60 14.04 22.88
CA ARG A 85 -8.59 14.26 21.84
C ARG A 85 -8.30 12.98 21.04
N LYS A 86 -8.03 11.87 21.72
CA LYS A 86 -7.79 10.55 21.08
C LYS A 86 -9.00 10.02 20.32
N LYS A 87 -10.23 10.31 20.74
CA LYS A 87 -11.44 9.97 19.98
C LYS A 87 -11.53 10.81 18.70
N LEU A 88 -11.36 12.12 18.80
CA LEU A 88 -11.42 13.03 17.65
C LEU A 88 -10.32 12.75 16.62
N MET A 89 -9.11 12.38 17.08
CA MET A 89 -8.04 11.95 16.18
C MET A 89 -8.40 10.68 15.40
N ARG A 90 -9.00 9.70 16.07
CA ARG A 90 -9.47 8.49 15.38
C ARG A 90 -10.56 8.81 14.36
N ASP A 91 -11.43 9.76 14.67
CA ASP A 91 -12.46 10.22 13.74
C ASP A 91 -11.81 10.92 12.55
N LEU A 92 -10.87 11.84 12.75
CA LEU A 92 -10.16 12.53 11.68
C LEU A 92 -9.52 11.57 10.66
N TYR A 93 -8.91 10.47 11.13
CA TYR A 93 -8.30 9.47 10.25
C TYR A 93 -9.30 8.53 9.57
N LYS A 94 -10.42 8.18 10.23
CA LYS A 94 -11.40 7.23 9.69
C LYS A 94 -12.52 7.90 8.89
N ASN A 95 -13.09 8.95 9.45
CA ASN A 95 -14.15 9.76 8.86
C ASN A 95 -13.89 11.25 9.16
N PRO A 96 -13.16 11.96 8.27
CA PRO A 96 -12.79 13.36 8.48
C PRO A 96 -13.99 14.32 8.52
N PHE A 97 -15.20 13.85 8.19
CA PHE A 97 -16.44 14.63 8.24
C PHE A 97 -17.43 14.09 9.26
N SER A 98 -16.98 13.35 10.27
CA SER A 98 -17.88 12.89 11.33
C SER A 98 -18.55 14.08 12.04
N ASP A 99 -19.84 13.96 12.33
CA ASP A 99 -20.62 15.01 13.01
C ASP A 99 -19.97 15.45 14.32
N ARG A 100 -19.43 14.50 15.08
CA ARG A 100 -18.71 14.78 16.33
C ARG A 100 -17.50 15.69 16.10
N LEU A 101 -16.67 15.37 15.12
CA LEU A 101 -15.48 16.16 14.79
C LEU A 101 -15.87 17.55 14.30
N MET A 102 -16.82 17.63 13.37
CA MET A 102 -17.29 18.89 12.80
C MET A 102 -17.88 19.79 13.87
N LYS A 103 -18.73 19.23 14.75
CA LYS A 103 -19.29 19.96 15.89
C LYS A 103 -18.19 20.51 16.80
N THR A 104 -17.19 19.69 17.16
CA THR A 104 -16.10 20.15 18.02
C THR A 104 -15.23 21.23 17.38
N LEU A 105 -15.04 21.20 16.06
CA LEU A 105 -14.29 22.23 15.33
C LEU A 105 -15.10 23.52 15.15
N ALA A 106 -16.43 23.44 15.15
CA ALA A 106 -17.31 24.61 15.06
C ALA A 106 -17.54 25.27 16.43
N ASP A 107 -17.66 24.47 17.50
CA ASP A 107 -17.88 24.96 18.86
C ASP A 107 -16.62 25.66 19.44
N THR A 108 -15.45 25.45 18.83
CA THR A 108 -14.21 26.10 19.25
C THR A 108 -14.21 27.54 18.81
N LYS A 109 -14.52 28.43 19.75
CA LYS A 109 -14.38 29.88 19.57
C LYS A 109 -12.91 30.17 19.27
N PHE A 110 -12.62 30.52 18.02
CA PHE A 110 -11.40 31.24 17.70
C PHE A 110 -11.68 32.68 18.11
N GLU A 111 -10.87 33.26 18.98
CA GLU A 111 -10.85 34.71 19.12
C GLU A 111 -10.41 35.22 17.74
N GLU A 112 -11.36 35.78 16.99
CA GLU A 112 -11.04 36.56 15.80
C GLU A 112 -10.28 37.79 16.34
N GLU A 113 -8.98 37.85 16.10
CA GLU A 113 -8.23 39.11 16.22
C GLU A 113 -8.84 40.05 15.18
N ASP A 114 -9.77 40.89 15.64
CA ASP A 114 -10.29 42.04 14.91
C ASP A 114 -9.11 43.02 14.68
N ASP A 115 -8.66 43.14 13.44
CA ASP A 115 -7.80 44.24 12.94
C ASP A 115 -8.63 45.49 12.61
#